data_AF-A0A7Y5BT29-F1
#
_entry.id   AF-A0A7Y5BT29-F1
#
_cell.length_a   1.000
_cell.length_b   1.000
_cell.length_c   1.000
_cell.angle_alpha   90.00
_cell.angle_beta   90.00
_cell.angle_gamma   90.00
#
_symmetry.space_group_name_H-M   'P 1'
#
loop_
_entity.id
_entity.type
_entity.pdbx_description
1 polymer ?
#
loop_
_entity_poly.entity_id
_entity_poly.type
_entity_poly.pdbx_seq_one_letter_code
_entity_poly.pdbx_strand_id
1 'polypeptide(L)'
;MSNTPPSVPRWILVYVGFLTLLSLSTSLMGYFAPQFIFANLGIDFAQAQPVTFFYAARNAGVLALCLFGLLTRDSKVLLSMLVLRFVVELLDLIATVKFGIGGFNPYVAILTWLIVFLIPEFWAAYTLYVTTHQE
;
A
#
# COMPACT_ATOMS: atom_id res chain seq x y z
N MET A 1 -17.95 15.47 29.92
CA MET A 1 -17.65 14.84 28.61
C MET A 1 -16.17 14.51 28.62
N SER A 2 -15.79 13.24 28.48
CA SER A 2 -14.37 12.86 28.44
C SER A 2 -13.80 13.24 27.08
N ASN A 3 -12.96 14.29 27.03
CA ASN A 3 -12.29 14.79 25.83
C ASN A 3 -11.12 13.87 25.37
N THR A 4 -11.24 12.56 25.54
CA THR A 4 -10.28 11.62 24.97
C THR A 4 -10.65 11.41 23.51
N PRO A 5 -9.78 11.77 22.55
CA PRO A 5 -10.03 11.47 21.15
C PRO A 5 -10.23 9.96 21.00
N PRO A 6 -11.18 9.51 20.15
CA PRO A 6 -11.43 8.10 19.95
C PRO A 6 -10.13 7.43 19.51
N SER A 7 -9.70 6.45 20.31
CA SER A 7 -8.45 5.75 20.04
C SER A 7 -8.56 4.95 18.74
N VAL A 8 -7.58 5.09 17.84
CA VAL A 8 -7.49 4.29 16.61
C VAL A 8 -7.60 2.80 16.94
N PRO A 9 -8.53 2.04 16.31
CA PRO A 9 -8.67 0.61 16.53
C PRO A 9 -7.34 -0.14 16.29
N ARG A 10 -6.96 -1.03 17.22
CA ARG A 10 -5.67 -1.76 17.15
C ARG A 10 -5.49 -2.56 15.86
N TRP A 11 -6.57 -3.13 15.32
CA TRP A 11 -6.49 -3.90 14.07
C TRP A 11 -6.07 -3.03 12.88
N ILE A 12 -6.45 -1.74 12.86
CA ILE A 12 -6.00 -0.78 11.83
C ILE A 12 -4.51 -0.54 11.97
N LEU A 13 -3.99 -0.38 13.19
CA LEU A 13 -2.55 -0.21 13.41
C LEU A 13 -1.75 -1.45 12.98
N VAL A 14 -2.26 -2.66 13.26
CA VAL A 14 -1.62 -3.91 12.80
C VAL A 14 -1.64 -3.99 11.28
N TYR A 15 -2.78 -3.65 10.66
CA TYR A 15 -2.93 -3.66 9.21
C TYR A 15 -2.00 -2.65 8.52
N VAL A 16 -1.92 -1.43 9.04
CA VAL A 16 -0.96 -0.42 8.59
C VAL A 16 0.49 -0.88 8.80
N GLY A 17 0.77 -1.58 9.89
CA GLY A 17 2.07 -2.22 10.11
C GLY A 17 2.43 -3.22 9.01
N PHE A 18 1.48 -4.05 8.59
CA PHE A 18 1.64 -4.94 7.43
C PHE A 18 1.92 -4.16 6.14
N LEU A 19 1.13 -3.12 5.83
CA LEU A 19 1.34 -2.27 4.65
C LEU A 19 2.70 -1.54 4.67
N THR A 20 3.19 -1.21 5.86
CA THR A 20 4.52 -0.61 6.08
C THR A 20 5.61 -1.58 5.64
N LEU A 21 5.56 -2.83 6.11
CA LEU A 21 6.53 -3.87 5.74
C LEU A 21 6.49 -4.18 4.24
N LEU A 22 5.29 -4.21 3.65
CA LEU A 22 5.13 -4.38 2.22
C LEU A 22 5.78 -3.23 1.44
N SER A 23 5.50 -1.98 1.82
CA SER A 23 6.06 -0.78 1.18
C SER A 23 7.60 -0.72 1.29
N LEU A 24 8.14 -1.11 2.43
CA LEU A 24 9.59 -1.25 2.62
C LEU A 24 10.16 -2.30 1.67
N SER A 25 9.55 -3.48 1.63
CA SER A 25 10.03 -4.59 0.81
C SER A 25 9.99 -4.25 -0.69
N THR A 26 8.89 -3.66 -1.17
CA THR A 26 8.75 -3.27 -2.59
C THR A 26 9.65 -2.09 -2.95
N SER A 27 9.88 -1.15 -2.03
CA SER A 27 10.84 -0.06 -2.24
C SER A 27 12.27 -0.59 -2.39
N LEU A 28 12.71 -1.44 -1.46
CA LEU A 28 14.04 -2.05 -1.50
C LEU A 28 14.22 -2.91 -2.75
N MET A 29 13.25 -3.77 -3.07
CA MET A 29 13.29 -4.57 -4.29
C MET A 29 13.32 -3.68 -5.55
N GLY A 30 12.52 -2.61 -5.60
CA GLY A 30 12.52 -1.71 -6.76
C GLY A 30 13.88 -1.01 -7.00
N TYR A 31 14.58 -0.60 -5.94
CA TYR A 31 15.89 0.06 -6.07
C TYR A 31 17.04 -0.91 -6.33
N PHE A 32 17.05 -2.05 -5.64
CA PHE A 32 18.23 -2.91 -5.57
C PHE A 32 18.10 -4.22 -6.33
N ALA A 33 16.87 -4.70 -6.55
CA ALA A 33 16.64 -5.99 -7.19
C ALA A 33 15.30 -6.04 -7.97
N PRO A 34 15.08 -5.13 -8.94
CA PRO A 34 13.80 -5.00 -9.63
C PRO A 34 13.41 -6.26 -10.43
N GLN A 35 14.38 -7.10 -10.77
CA GLN A 35 14.14 -8.40 -11.41
C GLN A 35 13.19 -9.30 -10.61
N PHE A 36 13.15 -9.21 -9.27
CA PHE A 36 12.22 -10.04 -8.50
C PHE A 36 10.75 -9.62 -8.64
N ILE A 37 10.49 -8.37 -9.00
CA ILE A 37 9.13 -7.85 -9.20
C ILE A 37 8.70 -8.01 -10.66
N PHE A 38 9.63 -7.72 -11.57
CA PHE A 38 9.33 -7.54 -13.00
C PHE A 38 9.91 -8.65 -13.90
N ALA A 39 10.41 -9.76 -13.36
CA ALA A 39 11.03 -10.86 -14.12
C ALA A 39 10.20 -11.30 -15.34
N ASN A 40 8.88 -11.35 -15.20
CA ASN A 40 7.97 -11.86 -16.24
C ASN A 40 7.73 -10.88 -17.39
N LEU A 41 8.26 -9.66 -17.32
CA LEU A 41 8.10 -8.66 -18.38
C LEU A 41 9.12 -8.82 -19.52
N GLY A 42 10.15 -9.66 -19.36
CA GLY A 42 11.17 -9.88 -20.39
C GLY A 42 11.93 -8.61 -20.82
N ILE A 43 12.00 -7.61 -19.93
CA ILE A 43 12.61 -6.30 -20.20
C ILE A 43 14.11 -6.28 -19.92
N ASP A 44 14.84 -5.45 -20.66
CA ASP A 44 16.20 -5.07 -20.30
C ASP A 44 16.17 -4.10 -19.11
N PHE A 45 16.57 -4.60 -17.95
CA PHE A 45 16.58 -3.83 -16.70
C PHE A 45 17.55 -2.65 -16.72
N ALA A 46 18.60 -2.69 -17.55
CA ALA A 46 19.49 -1.55 -17.69
C ALA A 46 18.76 -0.34 -18.31
N GLN A 47 17.89 -0.60 -19.28
CA GLN A 47 17.07 0.43 -19.95
C GLN A 47 15.82 0.79 -19.14
N ALA A 48 15.32 -0.13 -18.31
CA ALA A 48 14.13 0.07 -17.48
C ALA A 48 14.42 0.72 -16.12
N GLN A 49 15.68 1.04 -15.80
CA GLN A 49 16.07 1.62 -14.49
C GLN A 49 15.19 2.80 -14.06
N PRO A 50 14.93 3.82 -14.91
CA PRO A 50 14.08 4.94 -14.49
C PRO A 50 12.69 4.51 -14.02
N VAL A 51 12.05 3.57 -14.72
CA VAL A 51 10.72 3.05 -14.37
C VAL A 51 10.76 2.31 -13.04
N THR A 52 11.76 1.45 -12.85
CA THR A 52 11.93 0.71 -11.60
C THR A 52 12.22 1.62 -10.41
N PHE A 53 12.95 2.71 -10.62
CA PHE A 53 13.23 3.73 -9.60
C PHE A 53 11.99 4.55 -9.26
N PHE A 54 11.15 4.90 -10.24
CA PHE A 54 9.86 5.54 -9.96
C PHE A 54 8.93 4.64 -9.16
N TYR A 55 8.87 3.34 -9.50
CA TYR A 55 8.13 2.36 -8.70
C TYR A 55 8.67 2.28 -7.26
N ALA A 56 10.00 2.23 -7.10
CA ALA A 56 10.66 2.17 -5.80
C ALA A 56 10.40 3.43 -4.96
N ALA A 57 10.52 4.61 -5.57
CA ALA A 57 10.30 5.91 -4.95
C ALA A 57 8.85 6.10 -4.52
N ARG A 58 7.89 5.68 -5.36
CA ARG A 58 6.46 5.67 -4.99
C ARG A 58 6.22 4.86 -3.72
N ASN A 59 6.75 3.64 -3.64
CA ASN A 59 6.62 2.80 -2.46
C ASN A 59 7.38 3.36 -1.25
N ALA A 60 8.52 4.03 -1.45
CA ALA A 60 9.23 4.74 -0.38
C ALA A 60 8.40 5.91 0.19
N GLY A 61 7.71 6.67 -0.68
CA GLY A 61 6.82 7.74 -0.25
C GLY A 61 5.65 7.22 0.58
N VAL A 62 5.03 6.12 0.15
CA VAL A 62 3.98 5.44 0.94
C VAL A 62 4.54 4.92 2.26
N LEU A 63 5.74 4.31 2.26
CA LEU A 63 6.41 3.87 3.48
C LEU A 63 6.58 5.02 4.49
N ALA A 64 7.07 6.18 4.04
CA ALA A 64 7.25 7.34 4.91
C ALA A 64 5.92 7.78 5.53
N LEU A 65 4.84 7.78 4.74
CA LEU A 65 3.51 8.12 5.23
C LEU A 65 2.95 7.07 6.20
N CYS A 66 3.19 5.77 5.96
CA CYS A 66 2.82 4.70 6.88
C CYS A 66 3.54 4.83 8.22
N LEU A 67 4.85 5.06 8.21
CA LEU A 67 5.65 5.27 9.42
C LEU A 67 5.16 6.50 10.18
N PHE A 68 4.94 7.61 9.49
CA PHE A 68 4.42 8.83 10.11
C PHE A 68 3.03 8.62 10.73
N GLY A 69 2.13 7.91 10.04
CA GLY A 69 0.83 7.54 10.58
C GLY A 69 0.90 6.63 11.81
N LEU A 70 1.80 5.63 11.82
CA LEU A 70 2.00 4.75 12.98
C LEU A 70 2.60 5.48 14.19
N LEU A 71 3.50 6.42 13.94
CA LEU A 71 4.14 7.22 14.99
C LEU A 71 3.16 8.22 15.62
N THR A 72 2.42 8.95 14.79
CA THR A 72 1.48 9.97 15.27
C THR A 72 0.17 9.38 15.78
N ARG A 73 -0.25 8.24 15.23
CA ARG A 73 -1.57 7.63 15.46
C ARG A 73 -2.73 8.59 15.21
N ASP A 74 -2.50 9.60 14.37
CA ASP A 74 -3.51 10.57 13.99
C ASP A 74 -4.45 9.94 12.95
N SER A 75 -5.75 9.93 13.24
CA SER A 75 -6.77 9.31 12.39
C SER A 75 -6.84 9.94 10.99
N LYS A 76 -6.59 11.26 10.85
CA LYS A 76 -6.63 11.96 9.56
C LYS A 76 -5.40 11.62 8.71
N VAL A 77 -4.24 11.51 9.35
CA VAL A 77 -3.00 11.03 8.70
C VAL A 77 -3.18 9.59 8.22
N LEU A 78 -3.66 8.70 9.08
CA LEU A 78 -3.90 7.29 8.73
C LEU A 78 -4.97 7.13 7.65
N LEU A 79 -6.04 7.92 7.70
CA LEU A 79 -7.07 7.95 6.65
C LEU A 79 -6.49 8.37 5.31
N SER A 80 -5.74 9.48 5.28
CA SER A 80 -5.10 10.00 4.05
C SER A 80 -4.13 8.97 3.46
N MET A 81 -3.40 8.28 4.33
CA MET A 81 -2.50 7.19 3.95
C MET A 81 -3.25 6.02 3.31
N LEU A 82 -4.32 5.53 3.94
CA LEU A 82 -5.11 4.41 3.45
C LEU A 82 -5.77 4.73 2.10
N VAL A 83 -6.24 5.96 1.89
CA VAL A 83 -6.78 6.40 0.60
C VAL A 83 -5.69 6.39 -0.48
N LEU A 84 -4.50 6.92 -0.18
CA LEU A 84 -3.37 6.87 -1.11
C LEU A 84 -2.97 5.43 -1.43
N ARG A 85 -2.90 4.56 -0.41
CA ARG A 85 -2.55 3.15 -0.58
C ARG A 85 -3.58 2.44 -1.46
N PHE A 86 -4.87 2.66 -1.23
CA PHE A 86 -5.94 2.09 -2.04
C PHE A 86 -5.79 2.42 -3.53
N VAL A 87 -5.46 3.66 -3.87
CA VAL A 87 -5.20 4.06 -5.26
C VAL A 87 -3.97 3.36 -5.83
N VAL A 88 -2.91 3.23 -5.04
CA VAL A 88 -1.68 2.52 -5.43
C VAL A 88 -1.96 1.02 -5.66
N GLU A 89 -2.75 0.39 -4.80
CA GLU A 89 -3.09 -1.04 -4.92
C GLU A 89 -4.01 -1.30 -6.12
N LEU A 90 -4.93 -0.38 -6.44
CA LEU A 90 -5.69 -0.46 -7.69
C LEU A 90 -4.79 -0.39 -8.92
N LEU A 91 -3.81 0.51 -8.92
CA LEU A 91 -2.83 0.62 -10.00
C LEU A 91 -2.00 -0.67 -10.12
N ASP A 92 -1.52 -1.20 -8.99
CA ASP A 92 -0.71 -2.42 -8.97
C ASP A 92 -1.52 -3.66 -9.41
N LEU A 93 -2.80 -3.75 -9.04
CA LEU A 93 -3.69 -4.79 -9.56
C LEU A 93 -3.86 -4.69 -11.07
N ILE A 94 -4.17 -3.49 -11.59
CA ILE A 94 -4.34 -3.28 -13.02
C ILE A 94 -3.06 -3.64 -13.76
N ALA A 95 -1.91 -3.21 -13.25
CA ALA A 95 -0.62 -3.49 -13.87
C ALA A 95 -0.28 -4.99 -13.83
N THR A 96 -0.57 -5.66 -12.70
CA THR A 96 -0.42 -7.11 -12.55
C THR A 96 -1.29 -7.88 -13.54
N VAL A 97 -2.57 -7.54 -13.65
CA VAL A 97 -3.50 -8.24 -14.54
C VAL A 97 -3.20 -7.96 -16.01
N LYS A 98 -2.85 -6.72 -16.38
CA LYS A 98 -2.58 -6.34 -17.78
C LYS A 98 -1.21 -6.78 -18.29
N PHE A 99 -0.20 -6.66 -17.45
CA PHE A 99 1.20 -6.85 -17.86
C PHE A 99 1.84 -8.10 -17.25
N GLY A 100 1.16 -8.81 -16.33
CA GLY A 100 1.70 -10.03 -15.72
C GLY A 100 2.80 -9.76 -14.68
N ILE A 101 2.82 -8.56 -14.07
CA ILE A 101 3.78 -8.22 -13.00
C ILE A 101 3.65 -9.24 -11.86
N GLY A 102 4.78 -9.74 -11.34
CA GLY A 102 4.79 -10.78 -10.32
C GLY A 102 4.40 -12.19 -10.79
N GLY A 103 3.94 -12.38 -12.04
CA GLY A 103 3.71 -13.72 -12.63
C GLY A 103 2.51 -14.46 -12.09
N PHE A 104 1.58 -13.77 -11.44
CA PHE A 104 0.38 -14.37 -10.90
C PHE A 104 -0.61 -14.73 -12.01
N ASN A 105 -1.36 -15.81 -11.81
CA ASN A 105 -2.60 -16.03 -12.55
C ASN A 105 -3.54 -14.82 -12.32
N PRO A 106 -4.18 -14.26 -13.36
CA PRO A 106 -4.96 -13.02 -13.22
C PRO A 106 -6.13 -13.14 -12.25
N TYR A 107 -6.79 -14.30 -12.18
CA TYR A 107 -7.87 -14.52 -11.22
C TYR A 107 -7.35 -14.58 -9.78
N VAL A 108 -6.19 -15.22 -9.58
CA VAL A 108 -5.51 -15.26 -8.28
C VAL A 108 -5.07 -13.86 -7.85
N ALA A 109 -4.54 -13.05 -8.77
CA ALA A 109 -4.18 -11.66 -8.51
C ALA A 109 -5.40 -10.84 -8.06
N ILE A 110 -6.52 -10.90 -8.81
CA ILE A 110 -7.75 -10.18 -8.47
C ILE A 110 -8.25 -10.58 -7.07
N LEU A 111 -8.35 -11.88 -6.79
CA LEU A 111 -8.82 -12.35 -5.49
C LEU A 111 -7.89 -11.93 -4.36
N THR A 112 -6.58 -12.03 -4.57
CA THR A 112 -5.56 -11.62 -3.58
C THR A 112 -5.69 -10.14 -3.28
N TRP A 113 -5.79 -9.29 -4.31
CA TRP A 113 -5.91 -7.85 -4.11
C TRP A 113 -7.21 -7.46 -3.42
N LEU A 114 -8.33 -8.07 -3.77
CA LEU A 114 -9.60 -7.80 -3.10
C LEU A 114 -9.53 -8.16 -1.62
N ILE A 115 -9.03 -9.36 -1.29
CA ILE A 115 -9.09 -9.90 0.08
C ILE A 115 -8.02 -9.28 0.98
N VAL A 116 -6.81 -9.03 0.47
CA VAL A 116 -5.66 -8.61 1.28
C VAL A 116 -5.51 -7.08 1.32
N PHE A 117 -5.86 -6.40 0.22
CA PHE A 117 -5.60 -4.96 0.06
C PHE A 117 -6.90 -4.16 0.02
N LEU A 118 -7.69 -4.27 -1.05
CA LEU A 118 -8.77 -3.33 -1.34
C LEU A 118 -9.90 -3.35 -0.30
N ILE A 119 -10.40 -4.53 0.08
CA ILE A 119 -11.50 -4.62 1.07
C ILE A 119 -11.02 -4.18 2.47
N PRO A 120 -9.90 -4.71 3.01
CA PRO A 120 -9.42 -4.28 4.31
C PRO A 120 -9.03 -2.79 4.36
N GLU A 121 -8.40 -2.24 3.31
CA GLU A 121 -8.07 -0.81 3.23
C GLU A 121 -9.33 0.06 3.22
N PHE A 122 -10.31 -0.27 2.37
CA PHE A 122 -11.57 0.46 2.32
C PHE A 122 -12.27 0.42 3.68
N TRP A 123 -12.32 -0.75 4.32
CA TRP A 123 -12.93 -0.89 5.63
C TRP A 123 -12.20 -0.10 6.72
N ALA A 124 -10.86 -0.09 6.70
CA ALA A 124 -10.05 0.70 7.62
C ALA A 124 -10.26 2.20 7.42
N ALA A 125 -10.25 2.66 6.16
CA ALA A 125 -10.51 4.06 5.82
C ALA A 125 -11.91 4.49 6.24
N TYR A 126 -12.93 3.68 5.94
CA TYR A 126 -14.31 3.95 6.34
C TYR A 126 -14.46 4.04 7.85
N THR A 127 -13.83 3.10 8.59
CA THR A 127 -13.85 3.11 10.06
C THR A 127 -13.26 4.42 10.60
N LEU A 128 -12.09 4.85 10.09
CA LEU A 128 -11.47 6.11 10.50
C LEU A 128 -12.31 7.33 10.12
N TYR A 129 -12.89 7.33 8.92
CA TYR A 129 -13.77 8.41 8.44
C TYR A 129 -14.98 8.61 9.37
N VAL A 130 -15.69 7.54 9.70
CA VAL A 130 -16.84 7.60 10.61
C VAL A 130 -16.41 8.11 11.99
N THR A 131 -15.30 7.62 12.54
CA THR A 131 -14.82 8.07 13.86
C THR A 131 -14.37 9.53 13.91
N THR A 132 -13.94 10.09 12.77
CA THR A 132 -13.45 11.48 12.68
C THR A 132 -14.55 12.51 12.41
N HIS A 133 -15.73 12.08 11.96
CA HIS A 133 -16.87 12.95 11.62
C HIS A 133 -18.06 12.81 12.58
N GLN A 134 -17.92 12.01 13.63
CA GLN A 134 -18.86 11.97 14.76
C GLN A 134 -18.48 12.96 15.89
N GLU A 135 -17.46 13.79 15.66
CA GLU A 135 -17.03 14.93 16.49
C GLU A 135 -17.65 16.24 16.01
#